data_AF-A0A2N8NGJ6-F1
#
_entry.id   AF-A0A2N8NGJ6-F1
#
_cell.length_a   1.000
_cell.length_b   1.000
_cell.length_c   1.000
_cell.angle_alpha   90.00
_cell.angle_beta   90.00
_cell.angle_gamma   90.00
#
_symmetry.space_group_name_H-M   'P 1'
#
loop_
_entity.id
_entity.type
_entity.pdbx_description
1 polymer ?
#
loop_
_entity_poly.entity_id
_entity_poly.type
_entity_poly.pdbx_seq_one_letter_code
_entity_poly.pdbx_strand_id
1 'polypeptide(L)'
;MKKPQEDYEAFVAKFERKRTSDDCYTPPEVYDIVLGWLSEQVDLAGAQIIRPFWPDTDYKQVEYPDGCVVVDNPPFSIFAEIVRWYLAHGVRFFLFAPNKTIFNLDAPYTRIVCGADVTFENGAVVKTGFASNLFGDTLAMSAPDLNERLKAAEYKKKPLPPRYSYPSHVLTFSSLSRCAVHGVAISIPRSEAAFVRRLDSQQAAKKAIYGSGFLLSDRQAAR
;
A
#
# COMPACT_ATOMS: atom_id res chain seq x y z
N MET A 1 1.63 49.39 -5.39
CA MET A 1 0.24 48.88 -5.43
C MET A 1 0.28 47.55 -6.16
N LYS A 2 0.01 46.42 -5.49
CA LYS A 2 -0.17 45.13 -6.18
C LYS A 2 -1.46 45.18 -7.00
N LYS A 3 -1.46 44.61 -8.20
CA LYS A 3 -2.61 44.71 -9.13
C LYS A 3 -3.81 43.93 -8.55
N PRO A 4 -5.04 44.47 -8.60
CA PRO A 4 -6.25 43.80 -8.06
C PRO A 4 -6.50 42.38 -8.60
N GLN A 5 -6.02 42.10 -9.82
CA GLN A 5 -6.17 40.80 -10.46
C GLN A 5 -5.29 39.70 -9.82
N GLU A 6 -4.08 40.04 -9.35
CA GLU A 6 -3.20 39.10 -8.65
C GLU A 6 -3.77 38.69 -7.28
N ASP A 7 -4.55 39.56 -6.65
CA ASP A 7 -5.19 39.30 -5.35
C ASP A 7 -6.44 38.41 -5.52
N TYR A 8 -7.19 38.59 -6.61
CA TYR A 8 -8.35 37.76 -6.93
C TYR A 8 -7.96 36.33 -7.35
N GLU A 9 -7.00 36.17 -8.26
CA GLU A 9 -6.54 34.84 -8.70
C GLU A 9 -5.92 34.05 -7.53
N ALA A 10 -5.12 34.71 -6.68
CA ALA A 10 -4.57 34.09 -5.46
C ALA A 10 -5.65 33.77 -4.40
N PHE A 11 -6.76 34.52 -4.37
CA PHE A 11 -7.90 34.24 -3.51
C PHE A 11 -8.69 33.01 -4.00
N VAL A 12 -8.98 32.93 -5.31
CA VAL A 12 -9.68 31.80 -5.93
C VAL A 12 -8.85 30.51 -5.80
N ALA A 13 -7.53 30.58 -6.01
CA ALA A 13 -6.62 29.43 -5.89
C ALA A 13 -6.60 28.80 -4.48
N LYS A 14 -7.04 29.50 -3.43
CA LYS A 14 -7.19 28.92 -2.08
C LYS A 14 -8.38 27.98 -1.95
N PHE A 15 -9.39 28.16 -2.80
CA PHE A 15 -10.60 27.34 -2.84
C PHE A 15 -10.51 26.23 -3.89
N GLU A 16 -9.53 26.27 -4.78
CA GLU A 16 -9.22 25.13 -5.65
C GLU A 16 -8.77 23.94 -4.80
N ARG A 17 -9.41 22.78 -5.02
CA ARG A 17 -9.06 21.54 -4.34
C ARG A 17 -7.61 21.18 -4.68
N LYS A 18 -6.72 21.25 -3.69
CA LYS A 18 -5.36 20.74 -3.82
C LYS A 18 -5.41 19.24 -4.12
N ARG A 19 -4.79 18.81 -5.21
CA ARG A 19 -4.63 17.39 -5.52
C ARG A 19 -3.84 16.71 -4.41
N THR A 20 -4.43 15.69 -3.82
CA THR A 20 -3.78 14.84 -2.83
C THR A 20 -3.02 13.71 -3.52
N SER A 21 -2.24 12.92 -2.78
CA SER A 21 -1.63 11.70 -3.34
C SER A 21 -2.67 10.74 -3.92
N ASP A 22 -3.89 10.74 -3.38
CA ASP A 22 -5.02 9.95 -3.88
C ASP A 22 -5.48 10.41 -5.28
N ASP A 23 -5.16 11.64 -5.66
CA ASP A 23 -5.54 12.28 -6.93
C ASP A 23 -4.37 12.27 -7.95
N CYS A 24 -3.28 11.55 -7.68
CA CYS A 24 -2.05 11.56 -8.48
C CYS A 24 -1.72 10.19 -9.08
N TYR A 25 -1.21 10.21 -10.31
CA TYR A 25 -0.81 8.99 -11.00
C TYR A 25 0.52 8.46 -10.47
N THR A 26 0.63 7.13 -10.49
CA THR A 26 1.91 6.45 -10.26
C THR A 26 2.82 6.74 -11.46
N PRO A 27 4.08 7.16 -11.23
CA PRO A 27 5.04 7.36 -12.31
C PRO A 27 5.12 6.13 -13.23
N PRO A 28 5.12 6.27 -14.56
CA PRO A 28 5.09 5.11 -15.47
C PRO A 28 6.21 4.11 -15.21
N GLU A 29 7.44 4.58 -14.97
CA GLU A 29 8.58 3.73 -14.65
C GLU A 29 8.36 2.89 -13.37
N VAL A 30 7.79 3.50 -12.32
CA VAL A 30 7.45 2.79 -11.09
C VAL A 30 6.37 1.74 -11.35
N TYR A 31 5.36 2.08 -12.14
CA TYR A 31 4.29 1.16 -12.51
C TYR A 31 4.82 -0.05 -13.28
N ASP A 32 5.67 0.18 -14.28
CA ASP A 32 6.25 -0.87 -15.12
C ASP A 32 7.15 -1.83 -14.32
N ILE A 33 7.97 -1.29 -13.41
CA ILE A 33 8.79 -2.09 -12.48
C ILE A 33 7.91 -3.00 -11.62
N VAL A 34 6.82 -2.45 -11.07
CA VAL A 34 5.90 -3.21 -10.20
C VAL A 34 5.15 -4.27 -11.00
N LEU A 35 4.66 -3.94 -12.19
CA LEU A 35 3.95 -4.90 -13.04
C LEU A 35 4.88 -6.03 -13.51
N GLY A 36 6.10 -5.71 -13.92
CA GLY A 36 7.12 -6.70 -14.30
C GLY A 36 7.55 -7.57 -13.12
N TRP A 37 7.69 -7.00 -11.92
CA TRP A 37 7.91 -7.81 -10.72
C TRP A 37 6.73 -8.73 -10.44
N LEU A 38 5.50 -8.23 -10.53
CA LEU A 38 4.29 -9.01 -10.25
C LEU A 38 4.15 -10.21 -11.20
N SER A 39 4.43 -10.03 -12.50
CA SER A 39 4.36 -11.11 -13.49
C SER A 39 5.38 -12.23 -13.27
N GLU A 40 6.45 -11.97 -12.51
CA GLU A 40 7.40 -13.00 -12.08
C GLU A 40 6.92 -13.76 -10.83
N GLN A 41 6.08 -13.12 -9.99
CA GLN A 41 5.62 -13.71 -8.73
C GLN A 41 4.35 -14.55 -8.90
N VAL A 42 3.48 -14.17 -9.82
CA VAL A 42 2.17 -14.81 -10.02
C VAL A 42 1.89 -14.97 -11.51
N ASP A 43 1.15 -16.02 -11.85
CA ASP A 43 0.75 -16.25 -13.24
C ASP A 43 -0.30 -15.22 -13.68
N LEU A 44 0.15 -14.33 -14.57
CA LEU A 44 -0.66 -13.33 -15.26
C LEU A 44 -0.90 -13.69 -16.74
N ALA A 45 -0.50 -14.88 -17.19
CA ALA A 45 -0.62 -15.26 -18.59
C ALA A 45 -2.07 -15.16 -19.07
N GLY A 46 -2.29 -14.43 -20.16
CA GLY A 46 -3.62 -14.21 -20.74
C GLY A 46 -4.55 -13.29 -19.92
N ALA A 47 -4.13 -12.82 -18.76
CA ALA A 47 -4.92 -11.90 -17.95
C ALA A 47 -4.89 -10.49 -18.56
N GLN A 48 -6.08 -9.91 -18.75
CA GLN A 48 -6.18 -8.49 -19.06
C GLN A 48 -5.88 -7.66 -17.80
N ILE A 49 -4.94 -6.73 -17.90
CA ILE A 49 -4.65 -5.78 -16.83
C ILE A 49 -5.64 -4.61 -16.89
N ILE A 50 -6.38 -4.40 -15.81
CA ILE A 50 -7.39 -3.34 -15.68
C ILE A 50 -6.88 -2.25 -14.75
N ARG A 51 -7.07 -0.99 -15.16
CA ARG A 51 -6.73 0.21 -14.39
C ARG A 51 -7.97 1.08 -14.24
N PRO A 52 -8.83 0.82 -13.23
CA PRO A 52 -10.14 1.44 -13.14
C PRO A 52 -10.15 2.79 -12.40
N PHE A 53 -9.02 3.23 -11.84
CA PHE A 53 -8.96 4.43 -10.99
C PHE A 53 -8.52 5.68 -11.77
N TRP A 54 -9.32 6.03 -12.78
CA TRP A 54 -9.20 7.32 -13.47
C TRP A 54 -10.08 8.37 -12.77
N PRO A 55 -9.72 9.66 -12.86
CA PRO A 55 -10.59 10.74 -12.43
C PRO A 55 -12.01 10.56 -12.98
N ASP A 56 -13.00 10.78 -12.12
CA ASP A 56 -14.44 10.71 -12.44
C ASP A 56 -14.95 9.33 -12.90
N THR A 57 -14.14 8.28 -12.77
CA THR A 57 -14.56 6.89 -13.07
C THR A 57 -15.04 6.19 -11.80
N ASP A 58 -16.26 5.66 -11.84
CA ASP A 58 -16.73 4.73 -10.82
C ASP A 58 -16.20 3.32 -11.11
N TYR A 59 -15.24 2.87 -10.30
CA TYR A 59 -14.64 1.54 -10.45
C TYR A 59 -15.66 0.41 -10.43
N LYS A 60 -16.86 0.61 -9.83
CA LYS A 60 -17.92 -0.40 -9.80
C LYS A 60 -18.67 -0.54 -11.13
N GLN A 61 -18.56 0.46 -12.00
CA GLN A 61 -19.20 0.49 -13.33
C GLN A 61 -18.23 0.06 -14.45
N VAL A 62 -16.97 -0.18 -14.13
CA VAL A 62 -15.98 -0.72 -15.07
C VAL A 62 -16.27 -2.20 -15.34
N GLU A 63 -16.06 -2.62 -16.58
CA GLU A 63 -16.14 -4.03 -16.96
C GLU A 63 -14.90 -4.78 -16.47
N TYR A 64 -15.12 -5.92 -15.83
CA TYR A 64 -14.07 -6.83 -15.36
C TYR A 64 -14.20 -8.16 -16.11
N PRO A 65 -13.51 -8.32 -17.26
CA PRO A 65 -13.52 -9.57 -18.01
C PRO A 65 -13.05 -10.76 -17.18
N ASP A 66 -13.50 -11.96 -17.53
CA ASP A 66 -13.09 -13.16 -16.80
C ASP A 66 -11.57 -13.33 -16.82
N GLY A 67 -11.01 -13.69 -15.67
CA GLY A 67 -9.56 -13.82 -15.47
C GLY A 67 -8.77 -12.50 -15.46
N CYS A 68 -9.40 -11.32 -15.62
CA CYS A 68 -8.70 -10.04 -15.55
C CYS A 68 -8.05 -9.81 -14.18
N VAL A 69 -7.06 -8.92 -14.14
CA VAL A 69 -6.36 -8.52 -12.91
C VAL A 69 -6.30 -7.01 -12.83
N VAL A 70 -6.78 -6.45 -11.73
CA VAL A 70 -6.61 -5.03 -11.44
C VAL A 70 -5.20 -4.80 -10.91
N VAL A 71 -4.39 -4.01 -11.62
CA VAL A 71 -3.08 -3.55 -11.13
C VAL A 71 -3.07 -2.04 -11.19
N ASP A 72 -3.34 -1.37 -10.08
CA ASP A 72 -3.55 0.08 -10.13
C ASP A 72 -3.42 0.78 -8.76
N ASN A 73 -3.36 2.11 -8.80
CA ASN A 73 -3.26 2.98 -7.62
C ASN A 73 -4.63 3.60 -7.26
N PRO A 74 -5.41 2.98 -6.36
CA PRO A 74 -6.71 3.51 -5.96
C PRO A 74 -6.62 4.77 -5.10
N PRO A 75 -7.71 5.55 -5.01
CA PRO A 75 -7.86 6.56 -3.96
C PRO A 75 -7.81 5.90 -2.57
N PHE A 76 -6.85 6.29 -1.75
CA PHE A 76 -6.59 5.65 -0.45
C PHE A 76 -7.72 5.89 0.56
N SER A 77 -8.42 7.03 0.45
CA SER A 77 -9.57 7.39 1.28
C SER A 77 -10.72 6.36 1.27
N ILE A 78 -10.91 5.63 0.16
CA ILE A 78 -11.94 4.58 0.02
C ILE A 78 -11.34 3.18 -0.17
N PHE A 79 -10.04 3.01 0.13
CA PHE A 79 -9.32 1.75 -0.07
C PHE A 79 -10.01 0.55 0.57
N ALA A 80 -10.56 0.72 1.79
CA ALA A 80 -11.24 -0.36 2.50
C ALA A 80 -12.53 -0.80 1.80
N GLU A 81 -13.23 0.12 1.16
CA GLU A 81 -14.42 -0.17 0.36
C GLU A 81 -14.04 -0.96 -0.90
N ILE A 82 -13.03 -0.48 -1.63
CA ILE A 82 -12.52 -1.10 -2.86
C ILE A 82 -12.12 -2.55 -2.61
N VAL A 83 -11.29 -2.80 -1.60
CA VAL A 83 -10.81 -4.15 -1.28
C VAL A 83 -11.98 -5.08 -0.93
N ARG A 84 -12.93 -4.62 -0.10
CA ARG A 84 -14.11 -5.44 0.25
C ARG A 84 -14.97 -5.74 -0.97
N TRP A 85 -15.17 -4.75 -1.84
CA TRP A 85 -15.95 -4.91 -3.06
C TRP A 85 -15.28 -5.91 -4.01
N TYR A 86 -13.97 -5.77 -4.28
CA TYR A 86 -13.24 -6.73 -5.10
C TYR A 86 -13.26 -8.15 -4.55
N LEU A 87 -13.06 -8.32 -3.24
CA LEU A 87 -13.14 -9.64 -2.61
C LEU A 87 -14.55 -10.24 -2.75
N ALA A 88 -15.61 -9.45 -2.57
CA ALA A 88 -16.99 -9.91 -2.69
C ALA A 88 -17.39 -10.29 -4.13
N HIS A 89 -16.74 -9.71 -5.14
CA HIS A 89 -17.03 -9.96 -6.56
C HIS A 89 -15.99 -10.87 -7.23
N GLY A 90 -15.05 -11.45 -6.47
CA GLY A 90 -14.02 -12.33 -7.02
C GLY A 90 -13.02 -11.63 -7.94
N VAL A 91 -12.93 -10.30 -7.90
CA VAL A 91 -11.98 -9.55 -8.73
C VAL A 91 -10.57 -9.81 -8.23
N ARG A 92 -9.69 -10.24 -9.14
CA ARG A 92 -8.26 -10.42 -8.86
C ARG A 92 -7.59 -9.05 -8.83
N PHE A 93 -6.79 -8.75 -7.82
CA PHE A 93 -6.18 -7.43 -7.69
C PHE A 93 -4.77 -7.42 -7.10
N PHE A 94 -4.03 -6.38 -7.45
CA PHE A 94 -2.77 -5.93 -6.89
C PHE A 94 -2.79 -4.40 -6.82
N LEU A 95 -3.09 -3.86 -5.64
CA LEU A 95 -3.34 -2.42 -5.45
C LEU A 95 -2.18 -1.74 -4.73
N PHE A 96 -1.80 -0.57 -5.24
CA PHE A 96 -0.84 0.31 -4.57
C PHE A 96 -1.52 1.01 -3.40
N ALA A 97 -0.85 1.12 -2.26
CA ALA A 97 -1.33 1.94 -1.16
C ALA A 97 -0.21 2.21 -0.14
N PRO A 98 -0.33 3.25 0.72
CA PRO A 98 0.59 3.44 1.82
C PRO A 98 0.62 2.21 2.72
N ASN A 99 1.81 1.86 3.25
CA ASN A 99 1.98 0.74 4.18
C ASN A 99 1.01 0.77 5.38
N LYS A 100 0.70 1.97 5.87
CA LYS A 100 -0.29 2.18 6.93
C LYS A 100 -1.70 1.79 6.48
N THR A 101 -2.09 2.16 5.26
CA THR A 101 -3.41 1.90 4.69
C THR A 101 -3.63 0.40 4.52
N ILE A 102 -2.66 -0.32 3.94
CA ILE A 102 -2.79 -1.77 3.72
C ILE A 102 -2.80 -2.57 5.02
N PHE A 103 -2.29 -2.06 6.14
CA PHE A 103 -2.38 -2.77 7.43
C PHE A 103 -3.69 -2.49 8.18
N ASN A 104 -4.30 -1.32 8.01
CA ASN A 104 -5.46 -0.89 8.83
C ASN A 104 -6.78 -1.64 8.56
N LEU A 105 -6.83 -2.49 7.54
CA LEU A 105 -8.02 -3.26 7.17
C LEU A 105 -7.83 -4.74 7.53
N ASP A 106 -8.80 -5.28 8.26
CA ASP A 106 -8.93 -6.71 8.52
C ASP A 106 -9.82 -7.34 7.44
N ALA A 107 -9.18 -8.00 6.46
CA ALA A 107 -9.82 -8.68 5.34
C ALA A 107 -8.84 -9.70 4.70
N PRO A 108 -9.36 -10.73 3.99
CA PRO A 108 -8.56 -11.82 3.42
C PRO A 108 -7.81 -11.42 2.15
N TYR A 109 -6.84 -10.54 2.30
CA TYR A 109 -5.83 -10.22 1.29
C TYR A 109 -4.42 -10.28 1.90
N THR A 110 -3.42 -10.21 1.03
CA THR A 110 -1.99 -10.23 1.34
C THR A 110 -1.45 -8.82 1.41
N ARG A 111 -0.69 -8.51 2.47
CA ARG A 111 -0.01 -7.21 2.67
C ARG A 111 1.45 -7.34 2.28
N ILE A 112 1.85 -6.64 1.24
CA ILE A 112 3.20 -6.76 0.67
C ILE A 112 3.94 -5.45 0.95
N VAL A 113 5.02 -5.53 1.70
CA VAL A 113 5.83 -4.36 2.09
C VAL A 113 7.21 -4.48 1.44
N CYS A 114 7.46 -3.64 0.45
CA CYS A 114 8.77 -3.53 -0.19
C CYS A 114 9.68 -2.53 0.53
N GLY A 115 9.16 -1.63 1.36
CA GLY A 115 9.98 -0.62 2.05
C GLY A 115 10.60 0.43 1.12
N ALA A 116 10.03 0.60 -0.08
CA ALA A 116 10.37 1.68 -0.99
C ALA A 116 9.53 2.93 -0.71
N ASP A 117 10.10 4.08 -1.03
CA ASP A 117 9.36 5.34 -1.16
C ASP A 117 9.01 5.51 -2.64
N VAL A 118 7.83 6.04 -2.93
CA VAL A 118 7.41 6.42 -4.29
C VAL A 118 7.11 7.91 -4.32
N THR A 119 7.69 8.61 -5.29
CA THR A 119 7.49 10.04 -5.53
C THR A 119 6.46 10.24 -6.64
N PHE A 120 5.26 10.67 -6.26
CA PHE A 120 4.17 10.96 -7.19
C PHE A 120 4.40 12.27 -7.96
N GLU A 121 3.68 12.46 -9.07
CA GLU A 121 3.81 13.64 -9.95
C GLU A 121 3.65 14.98 -9.21
N ASN A 122 2.82 15.03 -8.16
CA ASN A 122 2.65 16.22 -7.31
C ASN A 122 3.80 16.44 -6.30
N GLY A 123 4.87 15.63 -6.36
CA GLY A 123 6.00 15.66 -5.44
C GLY A 123 5.74 15.01 -4.08
N ALA A 124 4.55 14.43 -3.85
CA ALA A 124 4.28 13.67 -2.64
C ALA A 124 5.13 12.40 -2.63
N VAL A 125 5.81 12.15 -1.51
CA VAL A 125 6.59 10.93 -1.32
C VAL A 125 5.87 10.05 -0.32
N VAL A 126 5.49 8.85 -0.76
CA VAL A 126 4.68 7.92 0.01
C VAL A 126 5.47 6.64 0.25
N LYS A 127 5.38 6.11 1.47
CA LYS A 127 5.89 4.77 1.79
C LYS A 127 4.95 3.72 1.22
N THR A 128 5.12 3.42 -0.07
CA THR A 128 4.21 2.54 -0.81
C THR A 128 4.43 1.09 -0.42
N GLY A 129 3.33 0.36 -0.30
CA GLY A 129 3.25 -1.07 -0.26
C GLY A 129 2.09 -1.52 -1.15
N PHE A 130 1.75 -2.81 -1.09
CA PHE A 130 0.76 -3.39 -1.97
C PHE A 130 -0.21 -4.30 -1.23
N ALA A 131 -1.43 -4.36 -1.72
CA ALA A 131 -2.46 -5.29 -1.26
C ALA A 131 -2.90 -6.18 -2.41
N SER A 132 -2.98 -7.49 -2.19
CA SER A 132 -3.34 -8.42 -3.25
C SER A 132 -4.02 -9.69 -2.74
N ASN A 133 -4.99 -10.21 -3.48
CA ASN A 133 -5.57 -11.54 -3.26
C ASN A 133 -4.91 -12.64 -4.12
N LEU A 134 -3.76 -12.37 -4.74
CA LEU A 134 -3.09 -13.30 -5.68
C LEU A 134 -2.10 -14.26 -5.00
N PHE A 135 -1.78 -14.07 -3.72
CA PHE A 135 -0.70 -14.78 -3.02
C PHE A 135 -1.20 -15.88 -2.06
N GLY A 136 -2.36 -16.47 -2.38
CA GLY A 136 -2.96 -17.57 -1.63
C GLY A 136 -3.13 -17.27 -0.13
N ASP A 137 -2.63 -18.17 0.71
CA ASP A 137 -2.75 -18.10 2.17
C ASP A 137 -1.77 -17.13 2.85
N THR A 138 -0.97 -16.39 2.08
CA THR A 138 -0.06 -15.40 2.62
C THR A 138 -0.85 -14.25 3.26
N LEU A 139 -0.59 -13.97 4.53
CA LEU A 139 -1.18 -12.82 5.22
C LEU A 139 -0.43 -11.53 4.90
N ALA A 140 0.89 -11.60 5.05
CA ALA A 140 1.79 -10.49 4.83
C ALA A 140 3.19 -10.99 4.50
N MET A 141 3.92 -10.24 3.66
CA MET A 141 5.27 -10.58 3.24
C MET A 141 6.12 -9.33 2.99
N SER A 142 7.45 -9.49 3.09
CA SER A 142 8.41 -8.51 2.61
C SER A 142 8.83 -8.82 1.18
N ALA A 143 9.10 -7.78 0.38
CA ALA A 143 9.56 -7.89 -1.01
C ALA A 143 10.88 -7.11 -1.19
N PRO A 144 12.03 -7.67 -0.73
CA PRO A 144 13.34 -7.00 -0.82
C PRO A 144 13.83 -6.81 -2.26
N ASP A 145 13.54 -7.75 -3.14
CA ASP A 145 13.86 -7.66 -4.58
C ASP A 145 13.12 -6.51 -5.26
N LEU A 146 11.83 -6.32 -4.97
CA LEU A 146 11.07 -5.15 -5.43
C LEU A 146 11.62 -3.84 -4.84
N ASN A 147 12.14 -3.88 -3.60
CA ASN A 147 12.82 -2.73 -3.00
C ASN A 147 14.02 -2.28 -3.81
N GLU A 148 14.87 -3.24 -4.22
CA GLU A 148 16.08 -2.97 -4.98
C GLU A 148 15.75 -2.37 -6.36
N ARG A 149 14.76 -2.95 -7.07
CA ARG A 149 14.30 -2.43 -8.37
C ARG A 149 13.77 -1.00 -8.26
N LEU A 150 12.95 -0.72 -7.25
CA LEU A 150 12.38 0.62 -7.04
C LEU A 150 13.42 1.65 -6.56
N LYS A 151 14.39 1.24 -5.73
CA LYS A 151 15.51 2.11 -5.33
C LYS A 151 16.43 2.47 -6.49
N ALA A 152 16.58 1.57 -7.47
CA ALA A 152 17.35 1.86 -8.68
C ALA A 152 16.67 2.95 -9.53
N ALA A 153 15.33 3.01 -9.52
CA ALA A 153 14.55 4.03 -10.21
C ALA A 153 14.41 5.35 -9.41
N GLU A 154 14.32 5.29 -8.08
CA GLU A 154 14.15 6.46 -7.23
C GLU A 154 15.36 6.73 -6.31
N TYR A 155 16.15 7.76 -6.65
CA TYR A 155 17.25 8.20 -5.80
C TYR A 155 16.93 9.50 -5.05
N LYS A 156 16.29 9.41 -3.86
CA LYS A 156 16.38 10.46 -2.82
C LYS A 156 16.33 9.87 -1.41
N LYS A 157 17.36 10.14 -0.59
CA LYS A 157 17.35 9.87 0.85
C LYS A 157 16.48 10.87 1.60
N LYS A 158 15.67 10.40 2.54
CA LYS A 158 14.90 11.21 3.50
C LYS A 158 15.21 10.85 4.95
N PRO A 159 14.96 11.76 5.90
CA PRO A 159 15.15 11.51 7.32
C PRO A 159 14.23 10.42 7.86
N LEU A 160 14.68 9.72 8.89
CA LEU A 160 13.99 8.59 9.50
C LEU A 160 12.71 9.06 10.24
N PRO A 161 11.56 8.39 10.05
CA PRO A 161 10.37 8.65 10.85
C PRO A 161 10.59 8.21 12.32
N PRO A 162 9.73 8.64 13.26
CA PRO A 162 9.81 8.22 14.65
C PRO A 162 9.77 6.68 14.78
N ARG A 163 10.68 6.15 15.61
CA ARG A 163 10.87 4.70 15.77
C ARG A 163 9.96 4.13 16.86
N TYR A 164 8.94 3.38 16.45
CA TYR A 164 8.13 2.57 17.35
C TYR A 164 8.77 1.20 17.56
N SER A 165 8.80 0.74 18.82
CA SER A 165 9.23 -0.61 19.18
C SER A 165 8.03 -1.41 19.66
N TYR A 166 7.83 -2.59 19.09
CA TYR A 166 6.79 -3.54 19.50
C TYR A 166 7.44 -4.88 19.86
N PRO A 167 6.80 -5.72 20.70
CA PRO A 167 7.26 -7.08 20.98
C PRO A 167 7.43 -7.91 19.69
N SER A 168 8.28 -8.94 19.72
CA SER A 168 8.55 -9.82 18.57
C SER A 168 7.29 -10.50 18.03
N HIS A 169 6.33 -10.79 18.90
CA HIS A 169 5.03 -11.35 18.55
C HIS A 169 4.08 -10.38 17.85
N VAL A 170 4.47 -9.12 17.63
CA VAL A 170 3.63 -8.13 16.94
C VAL A 170 4.25 -7.80 15.59
N LEU A 171 3.69 -8.40 14.54
CA LEU A 171 4.04 -8.05 13.16
C LEU A 171 3.40 -6.72 12.79
N THR A 172 4.22 -5.78 12.32
CA THR A 172 3.81 -4.47 11.83
C THR A 172 4.39 -4.24 10.44
N PHE A 173 3.84 -3.27 9.70
CA PHE A 173 4.43 -2.86 8.43
C PHE A 173 5.88 -2.38 8.57
N SER A 174 6.25 -1.78 9.71
CA SER A 174 7.63 -1.34 9.96
C SER A 174 8.59 -2.52 10.13
N SER A 175 8.11 -3.65 10.67
CA SER A 175 8.89 -4.88 10.77
C SER A 175 9.19 -5.47 9.40
N LEU A 176 8.18 -5.57 8.51
CA LEU A 176 8.38 -6.05 7.14
C LEU A 176 9.22 -5.08 6.30
N SER A 177 9.03 -3.78 6.48
CA SER A 177 9.83 -2.75 5.81
C SER A 177 11.31 -2.87 6.19
N ARG A 178 11.61 -3.17 7.46
CA ARG A 178 12.98 -3.43 7.91
C ARG A 178 13.54 -4.70 7.26
N CYS A 179 12.77 -5.78 7.20
CA CYS A 179 13.18 -6.99 6.50
C CYS A 179 13.51 -6.69 5.02
N ALA A 180 12.59 -6.05 4.30
CA ALA A 180 12.77 -5.71 2.88
C ALA A 180 14.01 -4.82 2.63
N VAL A 181 14.19 -3.75 3.43
CA VAL A 181 15.32 -2.82 3.30
C VAL A 181 16.66 -3.49 3.57
N HIS A 182 16.69 -4.55 4.38
CA HIS A 182 17.89 -5.32 4.70
C HIS A 182 18.01 -6.61 3.87
N GLY A 183 17.25 -6.76 2.78
CA GLY A 183 17.37 -7.92 1.89
C GLY A 183 16.76 -9.21 2.44
N VAL A 184 15.98 -9.14 3.53
CA VAL A 184 15.38 -10.31 4.19
C VAL A 184 13.97 -10.54 3.65
N ALA A 185 13.78 -11.61 2.90
CA ALA A 185 12.47 -12.08 2.44
C ALA A 185 11.79 -12.90 3.55
N ILE A 186 10.60 -12.47 3.97
CA ILE A 186 9.75 -13.21 4.90
C ILE A 186 8.32 -13.26 4.38
N SER A 187 7.64 -14.39 4.63
CA SER A 187 6.23 -14.60 4.34
C SER A 187 5.56 -15.26 5.54
N ILE A 188 4.47 -14.66 6.02
CA ILE A 188 3.73 -15.12 7.19
C ILE A 188 2.38 -15.70 6.72
N PRO A 189 2.09 -16.99 7.02
CA PRO A 189 0.79 -17.59 6.73
C PRO A 189 -0.33 -16.96 7.55
N ARG A 190 -1.54 -16.87 6.98
CA ARG A 190 -2.73 -16.34 7.68
C ARG A 190 -3.14 -17.13 8.91
N SER A 191 -2.92 -18.45 8.92
CA SER A 191 -3.19 -19.33 10.06
C SER A 191 -2.29 -19.07 11.27
N GLU A 192 -1.18 -18.36 11.09
CA GLU A 192 -0.17 -18.13 12.13
C GLU A 192 -0.27 -16.74 12.76
N ALA A 193 -1.32 -15.97 12.46
CA ALA A 193 -1.49 -14.65 13.02
C ALA A 193 -2.95 -14.20 13.20
N ALA A 194 -3.16 -13.32 14.18
CA ALA A 194 -4.45 -12.71 14.47
C ALA A 194 -4.36 -11.19 14.40
N PHE A 195 -5.33 -10.54 13.76
CA PHE A 195 -5.34 -9.08 13.61
C PHE A 195 -5.51 -8.37 14.97
N VAL A 196 -4.72 -7.31 15.19
CA VAL A 196 -4.77 -6.51 16.43
C VAL A 196 -4.60 -5.02 16.14
N ARG A 197 -5.50 -4.20 16.67
CA ARG A 197 -5.39 -2.73 16.58
C ARG A 197 -4.58 -2.12 17.72
N ARG A 198 -4.59 -2.76 18.89
CA ARG A 198 -4.07 -2.20 20.13
C ARG A 198 -3.62 -3.30 21.07
N LEU A 199 -2.50 -3.08 21.77
CA LEU A 199 -2.06 -3.93 22.87
C LEU A 199 -2.67 -3.47 24.20
N ASP A 200 -2.83 -4.38 25.15
CA ASP A 200 -3.37 -4.05 26.47
C ASP A 200 -2.54 -3.00 27.21
N SER A 201 -1.21 -3.06 27.06
CA SER A 201 -0.27 -2.06 27.59
C SER A 201 -0.50 -0.64 27.04
N GLN A 202 -1.20 -0.50 25.91
CA GLN A 202 -1.49 0.80 25.30
C GLN A 202 -2.86 1.36 25.70
N GLN A 203 -3.71 0.59 26.41
CA GLN A 203 -5.05 1.02 26.79
C GLN A 203 -5.02 2.22 27.75
N ALA A 204 -4.20 2.16 28.80
CA ALA A 204 -4.06 3.24 29.78
C ALA A 204 -3.62 4.56 29.13
N ALA A 205 -2.77 4.48 28.10
CA ALA A 205 -2.29 5.64 27.35
C ALA A 205 -3.25 6.09 26.23
N LYS A 206 -4.39 5.42 26.02
CA LYS A 206 -5.31 5.62 24.89
C LYS A 206 -4.61 5.60 23.53
N LYS A 207 -3.56 4.77 23.40
CA LYS A 207 -2.78 4.60 22.16
C LYS A 207 -3.17 3.30 21.46
N ALA A 208 -2.74 3.17 20.21
CA ALA A 208 -2.91 1.98 19.38
C ALA A 208 -1.56 1.62 18.71
N ILE A 209 -1.50 0.46 18.07
CA ILE A 209 -0.37 0.12 17.22
C ILE A 209 -0.39 1.08 16.02
N TYR A 210 0.75 1.69 15.71
CA TYR A 210 0.85 2.63 14.61
C TYR A 210 0.62 1.89 13.30
N GLY A 211 -0.51 2.16 12.66
CA GLY A 211 -0.94 1.46 11.45
C GLY A 211 -1.45 0.04 11.70
N SER A 212 -1.80 -0.34 12.94
CA SER A 212 -2.21 -1.69 13.36
C SER A 212 -1.17 -2.79 13.13
N GLY A 213 -1.48 -4.02 13.52
CA GLY A 213 -0.55 -5.14 13.39
C GLY A 213 -1.23 -6.50 13.53
N PHE A 214 -0.42 -7.54 13.60
CA PHE A 214 -0.86 -8.92 13.80
C PHE A 214 -0.11 -9.55 14.97
N LEU A 215 -0.83 -10.23 15.85
CA LEU A 215 -0.25 -11.13 16.85
C LEU A 215 0.18 -12.41 16.15
N LEU A 216 1.46 -12.75 16.25
CA LEU A 216 2.06 -13.94 15.67
C LEU A 216 2.00 -15.12 16.65
N SER A 217 1.96 -16.34 16.10
CA SER A 217 2.27 -17.55 16.86
C SER A 217 3.71 -17.51 17.40
N ASP A 218 3.98 -18.26 18.46
CA ASP A 218 5.34 -18.39 19.02
C ASP A 218 6.34 -18.90 17.97
N ARG A 219 5.88 -19.80 17.09
CA ARG A 219 6.67 -20.36 15.99
C ARG A 219 7.15 -19.28 15.02
N GLN A 220 6.28 -18.34 14.65
CA GLN A 220 6.66 -17.24 13.77
C GLN A 220 7.45 -16.16 14.50
N ALA A 221 7.14 -15.91 15.78
CA ALA A 221 7.82 -14.88 16.58
C ALA A 221 9.28 -15.22 16.94
N ALA A 222 9.66 -16.50 16.90
CA ALA A 222 11.00 -16.99 17.20
C ALA A 222 11.98 -16.99 15.99
N ARG A 223 11.52 -16.55 14.81
CA ARG A 223 12.31 -16.49 13.57
C ARG A 223 13.23 -15.28 13.47
#